data_AF-H8YZE7-F1
#
_entry.id   AF-H8YZE7-F1
#
_cell.length_a   1.000
_cell.length_b   1.000
_cell.length_c   1.000
_cell.angle_alpha   90.00
_cell.angle_beta   90.00
_cell.angle_gamma   90.00
#
_symmetry.space_group_name_H-M   'P 1'
#
loop_
_entity.id
_entity.type
_entity.pdbx_description
1 polymer ?
#
loop_
_entity_poly.entity_id
_entity_poly.type
_entity_poly.pdbx_seq_one_letter_code
_entity_poly.pdbx_strand_id
1 'polypeptide(L)'
;MSENENNKDRRIDRSAIPLIAVRKQLERIVKDGNLKAAVLASSDGLTLVAPVNDDQSEAISALAGYLNKAKSLIEKNLLNTAATDITFTGQDGTTFHCRYLELFDELVTLAVITKGAAPSGEILSRAMSGIMRIMRKHDQLSTRHG
;
A
#
# COMPACT_ATOMS: atom_id res chain seq x y z
N MET A 1 4.99 -30.83 18.65
CA MET A 1 3.64 -30.38 18.23
C MET A 1 3.72 -28.90 17.81
N SER A 2 4.34 -28.57 16.68
CA SER A 2 4.80 -27.17 16.47
C SER A 2 4.86 -26.67 15.01
N GLU A 3 4.35 -27.41 14.03
CA GLU A 3 4.29 -26.93 12.62
C GLU A 3 2.86 -26.72 12.09
N ASN A 4 1.84 -27.29 12.74
CA ASN A 4 0.46 -27.26 12.23
C ASN A 4 -0.34 -26.00 12.61
N GLU A 5 0.01 -25.32 13.70
CA GLU A 5 -0.70 -24.09 14.11
C GLU A 5 -0.28 -22.87 13.28
N ASN A 6 1.01 -22.75 12.97
CA ASN A 6 1.53 -21.69 12.09
C ASN A 6 0.95 -21.75 10.67
N ASN A 7 0.54 -22.92 10.20
CA ASN A 7 -0.05 -23.10 8.87
C ASN A 7 -1.57 -22.89 8.88
N LYS A 8 -2.23 -23.08 10.03
CA LYS A 8 -3.65 -22.76 10.23
C LYS A 8 -3.87 -21.24 10.27
N ASP A 9 -3.02 -20.51 10.99
CA ASP A 9 -3.12 -19.05 11.09
C ASP A 9 -2.92 -18.36 9.72
N ARG A 10 -2.00 -18.88 8.91
CA ARG A 10 -1.77 -18.41 7.52
C ARG A 10 -2.97 -18.63 6.58
N ARG A 11 -3.88 -19.56 6.89
CA ARG A 11 -5.05 -19.88 6.05
C ARG A 11 -6.33 -19.18 6.51
N ILE A 12 -6.42 -18.77 7.77
CA ILE A 12 -7.62 -18.15 8.36
C ILE A 12 -7.83 -16.71 7.85
N ASP A 13 -6.78 -16.05 7.34
CA ASP A 13 -6.84 -14.62 7.03
C ASP A 13 -7.19 -14.24 5.58
N ARG A 14 -7.68 -15.19 4.79
CA ARG A 14 -8.16 -14.93 3.42
C ARG A 14 -9.63 -14.54 3.45
N SER A 15 -9.91 -13.29 3.85
CA SER A 15 -11.27 -12.76 3.69
C SER A 15 -11.73 -12.92 2.24
N ALA A 16 -12.98 -13.36 2.03
CA ALA A 16 -13.59 -13.40 0.71
C ALA A 16 -13.82 -11.99 0.15
N ILE A 17 -13.86 -10.98 1.01
CA ILE A 17 -14.04 -9.57 0.65
C ILE A 17 -12.66 -8.95 0.36
N PRO A 18 -12.38 -8.50 -0.88
CA PRO A 18 -11.04 -8.06 -1.30
C PRO A 18 -10.49 -6.91 -0.47
N LEU A 19 -11.32 -5.91 -0.16
CA LEU A 19 -10.90 -4.75 0.64
C LEU A 19 -10.51 -5.14 2.06
N ILE A 20 -11.20 -6.13 2.66
CA ILE A 20 -10.83 -6.66 3.98
C ILE A 20 -9.50 -7.43 3.89
N ALA A 21 -9.27 -8.19 2.82
CA ALA A 21 -8.01 -8.90 2.62
C ALA A 21 -6.84 -7.92 2.41
N VAL A 22 -7.05 -6.82 1.67
CA VAL A 22 -6.05 -5.75 1.54
C VAL A 22 -5.79 -5.07 2.87
N ARG A 23 -6.84 -4.77 3.65
CA ARG A 23 -6.67 -4.20 4.99
C ARG A 23 -5.80 -5.06 5.88
N LYS A 24 -6.07 -6.37 5.93
CA LYS A 24 -5.25 -7.34 6.68
C LYS A 24 -3.81 -7.39 6.19
N GLN A 25 -3.60 -7.25 4.87
CA GLN A 25 -2.26 -7.13 4.31
C GLN A 25 -1.55 -5.84 4.75
N LEU A 26 -2.27 -4.72 4.85
CA LEU A 26 -1.75 -3.45 5.38
C LEU A 26 -1.41 -3.55 6.88
N GLU A 27 -2.32 -4.09 7.69
CA GLU A 27 -2.10 -4.34 9.13
C GLU A 27 -0.85 -5.21 9.36
N ARG A 28 -0.69 -6.24 8.54
CA ARG A 28 0.47 -7.12 8.60
C ARG A 28 1.77 -6.40 8.27
N ILE A 29 1.82 -5.55 7.26
CA ILE A 29 3.06 -4.85 6.90
C ILE A 29 3.42 -3.77 7.92
N VAL A 30 2.41 -3.15 8.56
CA VAL A 30 2.60 -2.22 9.67
C VAL A 30 3.29 -2.94 10.81
N LYS A 31 2.79 -4.13 11.19
CA LYS A 31 3.38 -4.96 12.24
C LYS A 31 4.76 -5.52 11.87
N ASP A 32 4.88 -6.19 10.72
CA ASP A 32 6.10 -6.89 10.28
C ASP A 32 7.22 -5.89 9.93
N GLY A 33 6.86 -4.71 9.43
CA GLY A 33 7.80 -3.66 9.03
C GLY A 33 8.06 -2.60 10.10
N ASN A 34 7.44 -2.71 11.28
CA ASN A 34 7.49 -1.69 12.34
C ASN A 34 7.15 -0.28 11.79
N LEU A 35 6.13 -0.21 10.95
CA LEU A 35 5.68 1.04 10.32
C LEU A 35 4.80 1.81 11.32
N LYS A 36 4.83 3.14 11.26
CA LYS A 36 3.89 3.99 12.01
C LYS A 36 2.49 3.93 11.39
N ALA A 37 2.41 3.90 10.06
CA ALA A 37 1.16 3.88 9.31
C ALA A 37 1.38 3.29 7.91
N ALA A 38 0.30 2.78 7.31
CA ALA A 38 0.28 2.33 5.92
C ALA A 38 -1.13 2.50 5.34
N VAL A 39 -1.24 3.11 4.17
CA VAL A 39 -2.52 3.36 3.51
C VAL A 39 -2.43 3.05 2.03
N LEU A 40 -3.53 2.54 1.48
CA LEU A 40 -3.79 2.51 0.05
C LEU A 40 -4.72 3.69 -0.27
N ALA A 41 -4.25 4.61 -1.09
CA ALA A 41 -4.97 5.82 -1.48
C ALA A 41 -5.20 5.86 -2.99
N SER A 42 -6.24 6.53 -3.43
CA SER A 42 -6.48 6.85 -4.83
C SER A 42 -5.54 7.95 -5.33
N SER A 43 -5.48 8.15 -6.64
CA SER A 43 -4.66 9.19 -7.28
C SER A 43 -4.99 10.63 -6.86
N ASP A 44 -6.22 10.88 -6.39
CA ASP A 44 -6.70 12.17 -5.90
C ASP A 44 -6.58 12.35 -4.38
N GLY A 45 -6.14 11.30 -3.67
CA GLY A 45 -5.82 11.35 -2.24
C GLY A 45 -6.94 10.92 -1.31
N LEU A 46 -7.92 10.15 -1.79
CA LEU A 46 -8.93 9.51 -0.95
C LEU A 46 -8.38 8.21 -0.37
N THR A 47 -8.70 7.95 0.90
CA THR A 47 -8.37 6.68 1.56
C THR A 47 -9.21 5.56 0.97
N LEU A 48 -8.56 4.60 0.28
CA LEU A 48 -9.24 3.39 -0.21
C LEU A 48 -9.24 2.29 0.86
N VAL A 49 -8.08 2.06 1.49
CA VAL A 49 -7.92 1.06 2.54
C VAL A 49 -6.85 1.51 3.54
N ALA A 50 -7.16 1.42 4.83
CA ALA A 50 -6.24 1.63 5.94
C ALA A 50 -6.45 0.57 7.05
N PRO A 51 -5.44 0.30 7.90
CA PRO A 51 -5.58 -0.49 9.12
C PRO A 51 -6.71 0.01 10.03
N VAL A 52 -7.28 -0.88 10.84
CA VAL A 52 -8.28 -0.51 11.85
C VAL A 52 -7.65 0.41 12.90
N ASN A 53 -8.32 1.55 13.18
CA ASN A 53 -7.91 2.59 14.14
C ASN A 53 -6.68 3.44 13.74
N ASP A 54 -6.44 3.66 12.44
CA ASP A 54 -5.42 4.59 11.95
C ASP A 54 -5.98 6.02 11.85
N ASP A 55 -5.58 6.90 12.79
CA ASP A 55 -5.98 8.31 12.85
C ASP A 55 -5.22 9.21 11.85
N GLN A 56 -4.17 8.69 11.21
CA GLN A 56 -3.35 9.44 10.25
C GLN A 56 -3.69 9.11 8.80
N SER A 57 -4.44 8.04 8.56
CA SER A 57 -4.75 7.51 7.22
C SER A 57 -5.28 8.55 6.24
N GLU A 58 -6.18 9.44 6.65
CA GLU A 58 -6.73 10.51 5.79
C GLU A 58 -5.66 11.55 5.41
N ALA A 59 -4.87 12.01 6.38
CA ALA A 59 -3.81 12.98 6.12
C ALA A 59 -2.71 12.40 5.22
N ILE A 60 -2.35 11.14 5.44
CA ILE A 60 -1.38 10.39 4.61
C ILE A 60 -1.91 10.23 3.18
N SER A 61 -3.19 9.92 3.01
CA SER A 61 -3.82 9.80 1.70
C SER A 61 -3.88 11.13 0.96
N ALA A 62 -4.26 12.21 1.64
CA ALA A 62 -4.27 13.55 1.06
C ALA A 62 -2.86 13.97 0.58
N LEU A 63 -1.84 13.68 1.39
CA LEU A 63 -0.44 13.92 1.02
C LEU A 63 -0.02 13.07 -0.19
N ALA A 64 -0.40 11.79 -0.23
CA ALA A 64 -0.14 10.92 -1.37
C ALA A 64 -0.76 11.46 -2.68
N GLY A 65 -2.01 11.93 -2.63
CA GLY A 65 -2.67 12.57 -3.77
C GLY A 65 -1.99 13.87 -4.21
N TYR A 66 -1.52 14.69 -3.26
CA TYR A 66 -0.72 15.88 -3.58
C TYR A 66 0.60 15.51 -4.28
N LEU A 67 1.31 14.50 -3.79
CA LEU A 67 2.57 14.03 -4.37
C LEU A 67 2.38 13.41 -5.75
N ASN A 68 1.24 12.79 -6.02
CA ASN A 68 0.92 12.31 -7.36
C ASN A 68 0.83 13.45 -8.39
N LYS A 69 0.32 14.62 -7.98
CA LYS A 69 0.33 15.83 -8.83
C LYS A 69 1.76 16.30 -9.09
N ALA A 70 2.61 16.30 -8.06
CA ALA A 70 4.03 16.65 -8.21
C ALA A 70 4.78 15.66 -9.11
N LYS A 71 4.56 14.35 -8.95
CA LYS A 71 5.06 13.29 -9.84
C LYS A 71 4.71 13.59 -11.29
N SER A 72 3.43 13.86 -11.56
CA SER A 72 2.94 14.11 -12.91
C SER A 72 3.63 15.33 -13.56
N LEU A 73 3.92 16.37 -12.77
CA LEU A 73 4.68 17.53 -13.23
C LEU A 73 6.15 17.18 -13.50
N ILE A 74 6.78 16.37 -12.66
CA ILE A 74 8.17 15.92 -12.85
C ILE A 74 8.28 15.10 -14.14
N GLU A 75 7.41 14.11 -14.33
CA GLU A 75 7.38 13.25 -15.52
C GLU A 75 7.15 14.05 -16.80
N LYS A 76 6.26 15.06 -16.76
CA LYS A 76 5.99 15.92 -17.91
C LYS A 76 7.19 16.79 -18.32
N ASN A 77 8.00 17.24 -17.36
CA ASN A 77 8.98 18.30 -17.60
C ASN A 77 10.45 17.84 -17.59
N LEU A 78 10.78 16.77 -16.86
CA LEU A 78 12.17 16.46 -16.51
C LEU A 78 12.61 15.07 -16.97
N LEU A 79 11.68 14.13 -17.02
CA LEU A 79 12.00 12.72 -17.07
C LEU A 79 11.01 12.03 -18.00
N ASN A 80 11.44 11.65 -19.20
CA ASN A 80 10.72 10.68 -20.06
C ASN A 80 10.66 9.28 -19.41
N THR A 81 10.60 9.20 -18.08
CA THR A 81 10.60 7.99 -17.27
C THR A 81 9.55 8.13 -16.18
N ALA A 82 8.72 7.11 -16.03
CA ALA A 82 7.73 7.06 -14.97
C ALA A 82 8.40 6.89 -13.60
N ALA A 83 8.13 7.80 -12.68
CA ALA A 83 8.58 7.69 -11.30
C ALA A 83 7.71 6.65 -10.56
N THR A 84 8.31 5.57 -10.09
CA THR A 84 7.60 4.50 -9.39
C THR A 84 7.35 4.81 -7.92
N ASP A 85 8.14 5.70 -7.36
CA ASP A 85 8.10 6.05 -5.95
C ASP A 85 8.65 7.45 -5.70
N ILE A 86 8.21 8.03 -4.58
CA ILE A 86 8.76 9.25 -4.00
C ILE A 86 8.96 8.99 -2.51
N THR A 87 10.15 9.29 -2.00
CA THR A 87 10.50 9.11 -0.59
C THR A 87 10.99 10.42 0.02
N PHE A 88 10.54 10.74 1.23
CA PHE A 88 11.00 11.87 2.03
C PHE A 88 11.39 11.41 3.41
N THR A 89 12.54 11.87 3.91
CA THR A 89 12.96 11.64 5.29
C THR A 89 13.04 12.98 6.02
N GLY A 90 12.25 13.12 7.08
CA GLY A 90 12.26 14.28 7.95
C GLY A 90 13.52 14.33 8.82
N GLN A 91 13.78 15.51 9.40
CA GLN A 91 14.94 15.72 10.29
C GLN A 91 14.85 14.87 11.58
N ASP A 92 13.65 14.49 12.00
CA ASP A 92 13.38 13.59 13.12
C ASP A 92 13.64 12.10 12.77
N GLY A 93 14.07 11.84 11.53
CA GLY A 93 14.27 10.51 10.99
C GLY A 93 12.97 9.80 10.61
N THR A 94 11.80 10.46 10.63
CA THR A 94 10.57 9.87 10.10
C THR A 94 10.63 9.84 8.58
N THR A 95 10.40 8.67 7.97
CA THR A 95 10.40 8.54 6.52
C THR A 95 8.97 8.31 6.01
N PHE A 96 8.55 9.12 5.05
CA PHE A 96 7.34 8.94 4.25
C PHE A 96 7.73 8.32 2.91
N HIS A 97 7.12 7.20 2.57
CA HIS A 97 7.37 6.50 1.30
C HIS A 97 6.07 6.36 0.53
N CYS A 98 6.05 6.91 -0.68
CA CYS A 98 4.93 6.92 -1.62
C CYS A 98 5.26 6.00 -2.79
N ARG A 99 4.49 4.93 -3.00
CA ARG A 99 4.67 4.05 -4.16
C ARG A 99 3.44 4.06 -5.05
N TYR A 100 3.65 4.36 -6.32
CA TYR A 100 2.59 4.41 -7.32
C TYR A 100 2.45 3.05 -8.00
N LEU A 101 1.21 2.62 -8.22
CA LEU A 101 0.91 1.39 -8.95
C LEU A 101 -0.41 1.49 -9.69
N GLU A 102 -0.50 0.83 -10.82
CA GLU A 102 -1.77 0.68 -11.55
C GLU A 102 -2.48 -0.59 -11.08
N LEU A 103 -3.75 -0.44 -10.72
CA LEU A 103 -4.69 -1.52 -10.43
C LEU A 103 -5.93 -1.31 -11.30
N PHE A 104 -6.17 -2.21 -12.25
CA PHE A 104 -7.35 -2.15 -13.14
C PHE A 104 -7.48 -0.81 -13.88
N ASP A 105 -6.39 -0.34 -14.46
CA ASP A 105 -6.29 0.96 -15.15
C ASP A 105 -6.51 2.19 -14.24
N GLU A 106 -6.63 1.99 -12.92
CA GLU A 106 -6.62 3.06 -11.93
C GLU A 106 -5.25 3.18 -11.26
N LEU A 107 -4.73 4.40 -11.25
CA LEU A 107 -3.52 4.71 -10.49
C LEU A 107 -3.87 4.82 -9.00
N VAL A 108 -3.30 3.92 -8.21
CA VAL A 108 -3.39 3.97 -6.76
C VAL A 108 -2.00 4.12 -6.15
N THR A 109 -1.99 4.49 -4.87
CA THR A 109 -0.77 4.80 -4.14
C THR A 109 -0.72 4.01 -2.85
N LEU A 110 0.35 3.25 -2.64
CA LEU A 110 0.70 2.72 -1.33
C LEU A 110 1.61 3.74 -0.62
N ALA A 111 1.09 4.40 0.40
CA ALA A 111 1.84 5.35 1.22
C ALA A 111 2.09 4.75 2.61
N VAL A 112 3.32 4.85 3.10
CA VAL A 112 3.71 4.35 4.43
C VAL A 112 4.57 5.35 5.17
N ILE A 113 4.52 5.29 6.50
CA ILE A 113 5.40 6.07 7.39
C ILE A 113 6.23 5.11 8.23
N THR A 114 7.54 5.35 8.31
CA THR A 114 8.45 4.63 9.21
C THR A 114 9.18 5.56 10.17
N LYS A 115 9.63 5.00 11.30
CA LYS A 115 10.61 5.66 12.18
C LYS A 115 11.99 5.17 11.78
N GLY A 116 12.87 6.07 11.35
CA GLY A 116 14.20 5.75 10.85
C GLY A 116 14.25 5.61 9.33
N ALA A 117 15.15 4.75 8.84
CA ALA A 117 15.31 4.51 7.41
C ALA A 117 14.00 4.08 6.74
N ALA A 118 13.90 4.32 5.43
CA ALA A 118 12.81 3.81 4.61
C ALA A 118 12.61 2.29 4.88
N PRO A 119 11.37 1.79 4.90
CA PRO A 119 11.15 0.36 5.05
C PRO A 119 11.88 -0.36 3.94
N SER A 120 12.42 -1.55 4.24
CA SER A 120 13.18 -2.28 3.23
C SER A 120 12.34 -2.45 1.97
N GLY A 121 12.95 -2.23 0.80
CA GLY A 121 12.27 -2.37 -0.48
C GLY A 121 11.58 -3.74 -0.62
N GLU A 122 12.08 -4.77 0.07
CA GLU A 122 11.48 -6.10 0.15
C GLU A 122 10.14 -6.14 0.92
N ILE A 123 9.98 -5.39 2.02
CA ILE A 123 8.72 -5.34 2.77
C ILE A 123 7.64 -4.72 1.89
N LEU A 124 7.95 -3.59 1.26
CA LEU A 124 7.02 -2.90 0.35
C LEU A 124 6.71 -3.73 -0.88
N SER A 125 7.71 -4.35 -1.50
CA SER A 125 7.51 -5.20 -2.67
C SER A 125 6.66 -6.43 -2.35
N ARG A 126 6.85 -7.04 -1.17
CA ARG A 126 5.99 -8.13 -0.67
C ARG A 126 4.57 -7.66 -0.40
N ALA A 127 4.41 -6.49 0.21
CA ALA A 127 3.11 -5.86 0.45
C ALA A 127 2.33 -5.69 -0.85
N MET A 128 2.96 -5.04 -1.83
CA MET A 128 2.38 -4.80 -3.15
C MET A 128 2.04 -6.09 -3.87
N SER A 129 2.94 -7.07 -3.85
CA SER A 129 2.68 -8.38 -4.45
C SER A 129 1.46 -9.06 -3.82
N GLY A 130 1.28 -8.91 -2.50
CA GLY A 130 0.10 -9.37 -1.78
C GLY A 130 -1.18 -8.67 -2.24
N ILE A 131 -1.16 -7.33 -2.28
CA ILE A 131 -2.30 -6.49 -2.69
C ILE A 131 -2.70 -6.81 -4.14
N MET A 132 -1.76 -6.82 -5.07
CA MET A 132 -2.01 -7.15 -6.48
C MET A 132 -2.63 -8.53 -6.64
N ARG A 133 -2.15 -9.54 -5.89
CA ARG A 133 -2.70 -10.90 -5.94
C ARG A 133 -4.14 -10.95 -5.42
N ILE A 134 -4.45 -10.23 -4.35
CA ILE A 134 -5.81 -10.14 -3.80
C ILE A 134 -6.76 -9.52 -4.84
N MET A 135 -6.32 -8.42 -5.44
CA MET A 135 -7.09 -7.68 -6.42
C MET A 135 -7.33 -8.52 -7.68
N ARG A 136 -6.30 -9.07 -8.32
CA ARG A 136 -6.46 -9.91 -9.52
C ARG A 136 -7.40 -11.09 -9.32
N LYS A 137 -7.40 -11.71 -8.14
CA LYS A 137 -8.31 -12.81 -7.83
C LYS A 137 -9.78 -12.35 -7.81
N HIS A 138 -10.05 -11.13 -7.35
CA HIS A 138 -11.39 -10.56 -7.33
C HIS A 138 -11.93 -10.31 -8.74
N ASP A 139 -11.12 -9.67 -9.59
CA ASP A 139 -11.52 -9.33 -10.96
C ASP A 139 -11.85 -10.57 -11.81
N GLN A 140 -11.07 -11.64 -11.66
CA GLN A 140 -11.34 -12.94 -12.29
C GLN A 140 -12.64 -13.62 -11.81
N LEU A 141 -13.12 -13.30 -10.60
CA LEU A 141 -14.38 -13.82 -10.08
C LEU A 141 -15.57 -13.01 -10.62
N SER A 142 -15.42 -11.69 -10.72
CA SER A 142 -16.44 -10.77 -11.26
C SER A 142 -16.71 -11.01 -12.74
N THR A 143 -15.67 -11.26 -13.54
CA THR A 143 -15.78 -11.55 -14.99
C THR A 143 -16.37 -12.92 -15.33
N ARG A 144 -16.51 -13.82 -14.34
CA ARG A 144 -17.13 -15.15 -14.53
C ARG A 144 -18.62 -15.19 -14.18
N HIS A 145 -19.16 -14.12 -13.59
CA HIS A 145 -20.55 -14.05 -13.10
C HIS A 145 -21.33 -12.89 -13.74
N GLY A 146 -20.76 -12.22 -14.74
CA GLY A 146 -21.44 -11.26 -15.63
C GLY A 146 -21.57 -11.84 -17.02
#